data_AF-A0A6J8A7S2-F1
#
_entry.id   AF-A0A6J8A7S2-F1
#
_cell.length_a   1.000
_cell.length_b   1.000
_cell.length_c   1.000
_cell.angle_alpha   90.00
_cell.angle_beta   90.00
_cell.angle_gamma   90.00
#
_symmetry.space_group_name_H-M   'P 1'
#
loop_
_entity.id
_entity.type
_entity.pdbx_description
1 polymer ?
#
loop_
_entity_poly.entity_id
_entity_poly.type
_entity_poly.pdbx_seq_one_letter_code
_entity_poly.pdbx_strand_id
1 'polypeptide(L)'
;MKNKEDIKEIHSDTGIVSQPLQNVNELLQARENITQDENSVKSLLHQLLDKIDSLSELVKSIDEQRIEDKQDFQNKINQVNDKITAFSKQMCTNDEHQAEHLREIENSFKLVKIEQDKNFSQVHNKIQSLSDRVKDIPSRSHNTASTSKALDQPQTKRTNFQTFPDDRKDKTLIIGSSIIKGIDASKIGKDVDIRTNRGATVPILTEKIRKSNIQHYISIILVVGGNDASSRIQPEAFRETYEFMIKTVRSINPSIDIAVSEICRRRNVNTDVYNTILHRISTELNFKIIKQTDAFVSRGGDLVSTYYHRDGIHLTNQGTIQLLRNINRVVNIFIRTNSSQSNNENNEQHGERQSIVNTFNGICFNCGFHDHHN
;
A
#
# COMPACT_ATOMS: atom_id res chain seq x y z
N MET A 1 -90.35 -57.05 -53.69
CA MET A 1 -89.42 -57.89 -54.49
C MET A 1 -88.12 -57.13 -54.66
N LYS A 2 -87.00 -57.75 -54.24
CA LYS A 2 -85.59 -57.63 -54.66
C LYS A 2 -84.93 -56.28 -55.03
N ASN A 3 -83.70 -56.19 -54.50
CA ASN A 3 -82.47 -55.48 -54.91
C ASN A 3 -82.34 -54.02 -54.45
N LYS A 4 -81.43 -53.68 -53.52
CA LYS A 4 -79.95 -53.61 -53.58
C LYS A 4 -79.44 -52.73 -54.73
N GLU A 5 -79.11 -51.48 -54.40
CA GLU A 5 -77.94 -50.79 -54.95
C GLU A 5 -77.25 -50.00 -53.82
N ASP A 6 -75.98 -50.34 -53.63
CA ASP A 6 -75.03 -49.69 -52.73
C ASP A 6 -74.59 -48.35 -53.32
N ILE A 7 -74.82 -47.25 -52.61
CA ILE A 7 -74.09 -45.99 -52.84
C ILE A 7 -73.31 -45.68 -51.56
N LYS A 8 -72.00 -45.91 -51.65
CA LYS A 8 -71.00 -45.54 -50.64
C LYS A 8 -71.00 -44.01 -50.49
N GLU A 9 -71.31 -43.58 -49.28
CA GLU A 9 -71.14 -42.22 -48.81
C GLU A 9 -69.63 -41.91 -48.69
N ILE A 10 -69.13 -41.02 -49.56
CA ILE A 10 -67.79 -40.46 -49.44
C ILE A 10 -67.89 -39.32 -48.44
N HIS A 11 -67.47 -39.56 -47.20
CA HIS A 11 -67.18 -38.47 -46.27
C HIS A 11 -65.99 -37.66 -46.80
N SER A 12 -66.26 -36.46 -47.28
CA SER A 12 -65.25 -35.44 -47.55
C SER A 12 -64.68 -34.97 -46.21
N ASP A 13 -63.55 -35.56 -45.85
CA ASP A 13 -62.73 -35.20 -44.71
C ASP A 13 -62.01 -33.87 -44.99
N THR A 14 -62.71 -32.76 -44.83
CA THR A 14 -62.12 -31.40 -44.80
C THR A 14 -61.73 -31.02 -43.37
N GLY A 15 -61.00 -31.91 -42.69
CA GLY A 15 -60.45 -31.73 -41.35
C GLY A 15 -58.97 -31.31 -41.32
N ILE A 16 -58.39 -30.84 -42.43
CA ILE A 16 -56.94 -30.56 -42.54
C ILE A 16 -56.68 -29.14 -43.05
N VAL A 17 -57.14 -28.11 -42.34
CA VAL A 17 -56.63 -26.73 -42.56
C VAL A 17 -56.46 -25.90 -41.28
N SER A 18 -56.92 -26.34 -40.09
CA SER A 18 -56.84 -25.47 -38.90
C SER A 18 -55.53 -25.56 -38.10
N GLN A 19 -54.77 -26.66 -38.17
CA GLN A 19 -53.52 -26.81 -37.41
C GLN A 19 -52.32 -25.97 -37.91
N PRO A 20 -52.12 -25.73 -39.22
CA PRO A 20 -51.00 -24.89 -39.67
C PRO A 20 -51.12 -23.43 -39.24
N LEU A 21 -52.34 -22.89 -39.13
CA LEU A 21 -52.57 -21.48 -38.77
C LEU A 21 -52.32 -21.20 -37.29
N GLN A 22 -52.53 -22.19 -36.42
CA GLN A 22 -52.32 -22.05 -34.97
C GLN A 22 -50.81 -21.94 -34.65
N ASN A 23 -49.97 -22.72 -35.32
CA ASN A 23 -48.51 -22.67 -35.18
C ASN A 23 -47.90 -21.35 -35.73
N VAL A 24 -48.54 -20.72 -36.73
CA VAL A 24 -48.09 -19.43 -37.27
C VAL A 24 -48.35 -18.29 -36.27
N ASN A 25 -49.48 -18.30 -35.57
CA ASN A 25 -49.78 -17.27 -34.57
C ASN A 25 -48.84 -17.36 -33.36
N GLU A 26 -48.49 -18.56 -32.89
CA GLU A 26 -47.52 -18.75 -31.80
C GLU A 26 -46.11 -18.27 -32.20
N LEU A 27 -45.69 -18.53 -33.44
CA LEU A 27 -44.40 -18.02 -33.97
C LEU A 27 -44.38 -16.49 -34.14
N LEU A 28 -45.50 -15.89 -34.56
CA LEU A 28 -45.63 -14.42 -34.62
C LEU A 28 -45.57 -13.79 -33.23
N GLN A 29 -46.26 -14.37 -32.25
CA GLN A 29 -46.23 -13.90 -30.86
C GLN A 29 -44.84 -14.06 -30.22
N ALA A 30 -44.14 -15.18 -30.48
CA ALA A 30 -42.76 -15.36 -30.04
C ALA A 30 -41.80 -14.35 -30.69
N ARG A 31 -41.98 -14.03 -31.98
CA ARG A 31 -41.19 -13.00 -32.68
C ARG A 31 -41.45 -11.61 -32.11
N GLU A 32 -42.70 -11.26 -31.78
CA GLU A 32 -43.06 -10.00 -31.13
C GLU A 32 -42.40 -9.87 -29.75
N ASN A 33 -42.44 -10.94 -28.94
CA ASN A 33 -41.77 -10.97 -27.63
C ASN A 33 -40.25 -10.79 -27.73
N ILE A 34 -39.58 -11.47 -28.67
CA ILE A 34 -38.13 -11.30 -28.92
C ILE A 34 -37.82 -9.86 -29.35
N THR A 35 -38.66 -9.29 -30.21
CA THR A 35 -38.48 -7.90 -30.69
C THR A 35 -38.69 -6.89 -29.55
N GLN A 36 -39.64 -7.15 -28.65
CA GLN A 36 -39.87 -6.33 -27.47
C GLN A 36 -38.69 -6.37 -26.49
N ASP A 37 -38.10 -7.54 -26.28
CA ASP A 37 -36.89 -7.71 -25.46
C ASP A 37 -35.67 -7.01 -26.09
N GLU A 38 -35.47 -7.12 -27.41
CA GLU A 38 -34.41 -6.39 -28.11
C GLU A 38 -34.54 -4.87 -27.97
N ASN A 39 -35.76 -4.34 -28.08
CA ASN A 39 -36.03 -2.91 -27.93
C ASN A 39 -35.80 -2.44 -26.48
N SER A 40 -36.15 -3.28 -25.49
CA SER A 40 -35.88 -3.02 -24.07
C SER A 40 -34.36 -2.96 -23.79
N VAL A 41 -33.60 -3.91 -24.34
CA VAL A 41 -32.13 -3.94 -24.22
C VAL A 41 -31.49 -2.72 -24.91
N LYS A 42 -31.94 -2.35 -26.11
CA LYS A 42 -31.45 -1.15 -26.82
C LYS A 42 -31.74 0.12 -26.02
N SER A 43 -32.93 0.24 -25.44
CA SER A 43 -33.31 1.37 -24.58
C SER A 43 -32.42 1.47 -23.34
N LEU A 44 -32.17 0.34 -22.65
CA LEU A 44 -31.26 0.30 -21.51
C LEU A 44 -29.82 0.67 -21.89
N LEU A 45 -29.36 0.22 -23.06
CA LEU A 45 -28.02 0.56 -23.56
C LEU A 45 -27.89 2.06 -23.82
N HIS A 46 -28.89 2.70 -24.43
CA HIS A 46 -28.90 4.15 -24.66
C HIS A 46 -28.89 4.91 -23.32
N GLN A 47 -29.73 4.51 -22.36
CA GLN A 47 -29.73 5.11 -21.02
C GLN A 47 -28.38 4.97 -20.30
N LEU A 48 -27.65 3.88 -20.54
CA LEU A 48 -26.36 3.64 -19.94
C LEU A 48 -25.27 4.49 -20.59
N LEU A 49 -25.31 4.65 -21.92
CA LEU A 49 -24.43 5.55 -22.65
C LEU A 49 -24.62 7.02 -22.22
N ASP A 50 -25.86 7.49 -22.12
CA ASP A 50 -26.17 8.84 -21.64
C ASP A 50 -25.63 9.11 -20.22
N LYS A 51 -25.67 8.08 -19.36
CA LYS A 51 -25.09 8.15 -18.01
C LYS A 51 -23.56 8.18 -18.03
N ILE A 52 -22.92 7.43 -18.92
CA ILE A 52 -21.45 7.46 -19.09
C ILE A 52 -21.01 8.85 -19.55
N ASP A 53 -21.70 9.44 -20.52
CA ASP A 53 -21.39 10.77 -21.02
C ASP A 53 -21.58 11.83 -19.93
N SER A 54 -22.67 11.73 -19.16
CA SER A 54 -22.91 12.61 -18.00
C SER A 54 -21.82 12.51 -16.93
N LEU A 55 -21.30 11.30 -16.67
CA LEU A 55 -20.19 11.09 -15.75
C LEU A 55 -18.88 11.64 -16.30
N SER A 56 -18.64 11.50 -17.61
CA SER A 56 -17.46 12.04 -18.28
C SER A 56 -17.40 13.57 -18.18
N GLU A 57 -18.52 14.25 -18.43
CA GLU A 57 -18.63 15.71 -18.26
C GLU A 57 -18.43 16.13 -16.80
N LEU A 58 -18.95 15.36 -15.83
CA LEU A 58 -18.73 15.65 -14.41
C LEU A 58 -17.25 15.52 -14.02
N VAL A 59 -16.54 14.49 -14.50
CA VAL A 59 -15.11 14.31 -14.25
C VAL A 59 -14.32 15.48 -14.83
N LYS A 60 -14.63 15.89 -16.06
CA LYS A 60 -14.00 17.04 -16.71
C LYS A 60 -14.22 18.33 -15.91
N SER A 61 -15.44 18.59 -15.44
CA SER A 61 -15.76 19.74 -14.59
C SER A 61 -15.00 19.73 -13.25
N ILE A 62 -14.80 18.55 -12.66
CA ILE A 62 -13.99 18.41 -11.42
C ILE A 62 -12.51 18.72 -11.69
N ASP A 63 -11.97 18.27 -12.82
CA ASP A 63 -10.59 18.54 -13.19
C ASP A 63 -10.35 20.03 -13.50
N GLU A 64 -11.29 20.68 -14.19
CA GLU A 64 -11.26 22.13 -14.45
C GLU A 64 -11.27 22.93 -13.14
N GLN A 65 -12.17 22.61 -12.20
CA GLN A 65 -12.20 23.25 -10.87
C GLN A 65 -10.89 23.05 -10.11
N ARG A 66 -10.31 21.83 -10.17
CA ARG A 66 -9.04 21.52 -9.50
C ARG A 66 -7.87 22.33 -10.06
N ILE A 67 -7.87 22.60 -11.36
CA ILE A 67 -6.87 23.47 -12.01
C ILE A 67 -7.01 24.91 -11.52
N GLU A 68 -8.25 25.42 -11.45
CA GLU A 68 -8.54 26.76 -10.95
C GLU A 68 -8.12 26.92 -9.47
N ASP A 69 -8.49 25.99 -8.61
CA ASP A 69 -8.12 26.00 -7.18
C ASP A 69 -6.59 25.97 -6.99
N LYS A 70 -5.88 25.20 -7.83
CA LYS A 70 -4.41 25.15 -7.81
C LYS A 70 -3.80 26.49 -8.24
N GLN A 71 -4.39 27.15 -9.23
CA GLN A 71 -3.92 28.45 -9.70
C GLN A 71 -4.17 29.56 -8.66
N ASP A 72 -5.35 29.57 -8.03
CA ASP A 72 -5.65 30.49 -6.92
C ASP A 72 -4.66 30.30 -5.76
N PHE A 73 -4.40 29.05 -5.37
CA PHE A 73 -3.43 28.74 -4.33
C PHE A 73 -2.01 29.21 -4.68
N GLN A 74 -1.58 29.03 -5.94
CA GLN A 74 -0.28 29.51 -6.40
C GLN A 74 -0.21 31.05 -6.38
N ASN A 75 -1.29 31.73 -6.75
CA ASN A 75 -1.37 33.19 -6.68
C ASN A 75 -1.23 33.69 -5.23
N LYS A 76 -1.87 33.02 -4.26
CA LYS A 76 -1.73 33.32 -2.83
C LYS A 76 -0.31 33.10 -2.31
N ILE A 77 0.36 32.02 -2.72
CA ILE A 77 1.79 31.81 -2.40
C ILE A 77 2.63 32.97 -2.93
N ASN A 78 2.40 33.39 -4.18
CA ASN A 78 3.16 34.49 -4.78
C ASN A 78 2.93 35.80 -4.00
N GLN A 79 1.69 36.11 -3.60
CA GLN A 79 1.39 37.27 -2.75
C GLN A 79 2.12 37.23 -1.40
N VAL A 80 2.22 36.06 -0.76
CA VAL A 80 2.99 35.91 0.49
C VAL A 80 4.48 36.14 0.26
N ASN A 81 5.03 35.61 -0.84
CA ASN A 81 6.44 35.83 -1.20
C ASN A 81 6.74 37.31 -1.50
N ASP A 82 5.82 38.01 -2.16
CA ASP A 82 5.95 39.45 -2.41
C ASP A 82 5.96 40.24 -1.10
N LYS A 83 5.10 39.88 -0.14
CA LYS A 83 5.10 40.47 1.22
C LYS A 83 6.42 40.20 1.96
N ILE A 84 6.94 38.96 1.89
CA ILE A 84 8.25 38.61 2.49
C ILE A 84 9.39 39.41 1.85
N THR A 85 9.34 39.62 0.53
CA THR A 85 10.34 40.40 -0.20
C THR A 85 10.28 41.88 0.16
N ALA A 86 9.08 42.46 0.25
CA ALA A 86 8.86 43.83 0.70
C ALA A 86 9.36 44.03 2.13
N PHE A 87 9.04 43.08 3.02
CA PHE A 87 9.54 43.06 4.40
C PHE A 87 11.06 43.02 4.46
N SER A 88 11.70 42.13 3.69
CA SER A 88 13.16 42.02 3.64
C SER A 88 13.83 43.33 3.20
N LYS A 89 13.19 44.09 2.30
CA LYS A 89 13.67 45.43 1.90
C LYS A 89 13.49 46.47 3.00
N GLN A 90 12.37 46.43 3.73
CA GLN A 90 12.08 47.35 4.84
C GLN A 90 13.00 47.10 6.05
N MET A 91 13.33 45.83 6.32
CA MET A 91 14.26 45.40 7.38
C MET A 91 15.66 46.00 7.26
N CYS A 92 16.09 46.40 6.06
CA CYS A 92 17.36 47.11 5.87
C CYS A 92 17.34 48.57 6.39
N THR A 93 16.21 49.06 6.93
CA THR A 93 16.03 50.50 7.20
C THR A 93 15.57 50.91 8.60
N ASN A 94 15.16 50.01 9.52
CA ASN A 94 14.82 50.39 10.91
C ASN A 94 14.61 49.18 11.88
N ASP A 95 15.16 49.25 13.09
CA ASP A 95 15.15 48.15 14.09
C ASP A 95 13.89 48.10 14.99
N GLU A 96 13.17 49.21 15.22
CA GLU A 96 12.05 49.23 16.19
C GLU A 96 10.71 48.67 15.65
N HIS A 97 10.55 48.48 14.33
CA HIS A 97 9.31 47.97 13.73
C HIS A 97 9.29 46.43 13.50
N GLN A 98 10.27 45.69 14.02
CA GLN A 98 10.46 44.28 13.69
C GLN A 98 9.38 43.35 14.27
N ALA A 99 8.92 43.59 15.48
CA ALA A 99 8.02 42.67 16.18
C ALA A 99 6.58 42.67 15.63
N GLU A 100 6.08 43.83 15.19
CA GLU A 100 4.71 43.97 14.69
C GLU A 100 4.55 43.34 13.30
N HIS A 101 5.52 43.52 12.42
CA HIS A 101 5.50 42.90 11.10
C HIS A 101 5.75 41.39 11.13
N LEU A 102 6.55 40.86 12.08
CA LEU A 102 6.66 39.41 12.28
C LEU A 102 5.32 38.78 12.69
N ARG A 103 4.53 39.47 13.53
CA ARG A 103 3.16 39.03 13.86
C ARG A 103 2.24 39.04 12.63
N GLU A 104 2.37 40.02 11.75
CA GLU A 104 1.58 40.09 10.51
C GLU A 104 1.89 38.94 9.54
N ILE A 105 3.17 38.58 9.40
CA ILE A 105 3.61 37.43 8.60
C ILE A 105 3.08 36.12 9.21
N GLU A 106 3.22 35.94 10.53
CA GLU A 106 2.72 34.75 11.22
C GLU A 106 1.19 34.59 11.07
N ASN A 107 0.45 35.69 11.17
CA ASN A 107 -1.00 35.70 10.95
C ASN A 107 -1.36 35.37 9.50
N SER A 108 -0.59 35.85 8.52
CA SER A 108 -0.79 35.50 7.11
C SER A 108 -0.60 34.00 6.86
N PHE A 109 0.42 33.38 7.46
CA PHE A 109 0.61 31.92 7.38
C PHE A 109 -0.52 31.12 8.05
N LYS A 110 -1.02 31.59 9.21
CA LYS A 110 -2.16 30.96 9.89
C LYS A 110 -3.42 30.99 9.02
N LEU A 111 -3.69 32.10 8.33
CA LEU A 111 -4.84 32.23 7.43
C LEU A 111 -4.75 31.26 6.24
N VAL A 112 -3.58 31.17 5.59
CA VAL A 112 -3.35 30.23 4.48
C VAL A 112 -3.58 28.78 4.92
N LYS A 113 -3.12 28.41 6.11
CA LYS A 113 -3.31 27.07 6.66
C LYS A 113 -4.78 26.74 6.93
N ILE A 114 -5.54 27.66 7.52
CA ILE A 114 -6.98 27.48 7.76
C ILE A 114 -7.74 27.30 6.44
N GLU A 115 -7.33 28.00 5.39
CA GLU A 115 -7.97 27.89 4.07
C GLU A 115 -7.66 26.55 3.38
N GLN A 116 -6.43 26.04 3.51
CA GLN A 116 -6.08 24.67 3.08
C GLN A 116 -6.94 23.61 3.76
N ASP A 117 -7.12 23.70 5.08
CA ASP A 117 -7.90 22.74 5.86
C ASP A 117 -9.39 22.76 5.47
N LYS A 118 -9.93 23.95 5.14
CA LYS A 118 -11.30 24.11 4.61
C LYS A 118 -11.46 23.46 3.24
N ASN A 119 -10.54 23.69 2.32
CA ASN A 119 -10.59 23.11 0.97
C ASN A 119 -10.50 21.59 1.01
N PHE A 120 -9.62 21.04 1.87
CA PHE A 120 -9.52 19.60 2.05
C PHE A 120 -10.83 18.98 2.58
N SER A 121 -11.48 19.65 3.53
CA SER A 121 -12.77 19.21 4.08
C SER A 121 -13.89 19.23 3.02
N GLN A 122 -13.92 20.24 2.15
CA GLN A 122 -14.91 20.31 1.06
C GLN A 122 -14.73 19.19 0.03
N VAL A 123 -13.49 18.92 -0.39
CA VAL A 123 -13.17 17.81 -1.30
C VAL A 123 -13.56 16.47 -0.70
N HIS A 124 -13.26 16.25 0.59
CA HIS A 124 -13.62 15.02 1.30
C HIS A 124 -15.14 14.80 1.32
N ASN A 125 -15.92 15.84 1.63
CA ASN A 125 -17.38 15.77 1.61
C ASN A 125 -17.95 15.49 0.22
N LYS A 126 -17.35 16.06 -0.84
CA LYS A 126 -17.76 15.80 -2.24
C LYS A 126 -17.47 14.36 -2.64
N ILE A 127 -16.32 13.81 -2.28
CA ILE A 127 -15.98 12.38 -2.51
C ILE A 127 -16.95 11.47 -1.76
N GLN A 128 -17.28 11.80 -0.51
CA GLN A 128 -18.20 11.01 0.30
C GLN A 128 -19.61 10.97 -0.32
N SER A 129 -20.16 12.14 -0.71
CA SER A 129 -21.46 12.22 -1.38
C SER A 129 -21.51 11.47 -2.71
N LEU A 130 -20.42 11.47 -3.49
CA LEU A 130 -20.33 10.68 -4.72
C LEU A 130 -20.27 9.18 -4.42
N SER A 131 -19.51 8.77 -3.40
CA SER A 131 -19.45 7.37 -2.98
C SER A 131 -20.81 6.85 -2.53
N ASP A 132 -21.60 7.66 -1.84
CA ASP A 132 -22.92 7.26 -1.37
C ASP A 132 -23.93 7.17 -2.53
N ARG A 133 -23.85 8.06 -3.53
CA ARG A 133 -24.64 7.94 -4.78
C ARG A 133 -24.34 6.70 -5.61
N VAL A 134 -23.11 6.18 -5.55
CA VAL A 134 -22.71 4.94 -6.25
C VAL A 134 -23.26 3.70 -5.57
N LYS A 135 -23.44 3.72 -4.24
CA LYS A 135 -23.99 2.58 -3.47
C LYS A 135 -25.48 2.35 -3.76
N ASP A 136 -26.20 3.38 -4.16
CA ASP A 136 -27.63 3.30 -4.49
C ASP A 136 -27.91 2.74 -5.90
N ILE A 137 -26.88 2.36 -6.66
CA ILE A 137 -27.07 1.67 -7.94
C ILE A 137 -27.53 0.23 -7.64
N PRO A 138 -28.77 -0.16 -7.99
CA PRO A 138 -29.30 -1.48 -7.67
C PRO A 138 -28.44 -2.54 -8.34
N SER A 139 -27.76 -3.34 -7.52
CA SER A 139 -26.95 -4.47 -7.98
C SER A 139 -27.91 -5.57 -8.45
N ARG A 140 -28.29 -5.55 -9.73
CA ARG A 140 -29.15 -6.56 -10.34
C ARG A 140 -28.35 -7.84 -10.51
N SER A 141 -28.40 -8.70 -9.50
CA SER A 141 -27.82 -10.05 -9.47
C SER A 141 -28.49 -10.92 -10.52
N HIS A 142 -27.92 -10.97 -11.73
CA HIS A 142 -28.28 -11.98 -12.73
C HIS A 142 -27.50 -13.27 -12.43
N ASN A 143 -28.21 -14.25 -11.86
CA ASN A 143 -27.77 -15.65 -11.82
C ASN A 143 -27.81 -16.22 -13.24
N THR A 144 -26.69 -16.23 -13.95
CA THR A 144 -26.52 -16.99 -15.18
C THR A 144 -25.60 -18.18 -14.93
N ALA A 145 -26.22 -19.35 -14.71
CA ALA A 145 -25.54 -20.63 -14.73
C ALA A 145 -24.91 -20.85 -16.11
N SER A 146 -23.58 -20.85 -16.17
CA SER A 146 -22.82 -21.08 -17.41
C SER A 146 -21.94 -22.31 -17.26
N THR A 147 -22.24 -23.28 -18.10
CA THR A 147 -21.62 -24.59 -18.28
C THR A 147 -20.18 -24.44 -18.80
N SER A 148 -19.21 -24.97 -18.06
CA SER A 148 -17.79 -24.93 -18.39
C SER A 148 -17.44 -25.92 -19.50
N LYS A 149 -16.88 -25.44 -20.62
CA LYS A 149 -16.04 -26.22 -21.53
C LYS A 149 -14.59 -25.75 -21.39
N ALA A 150 -13.74 -26.71 -21.02
CA ALA A 150 -12.31 -26.53 -20.83
C ALA A 150 -11.59 -26.26 -22.15
N LEU A 151 -10.70 -25.27 -22.14
CA LEU A 151 -9.66 -25.10 -23.16
C LEU A 151 -8.32 -24.90 -22.44
N ASP A 152 -7.39 -25.79 -22.71
CA ASP A 152 -6.04 -25.82 -22.15
C ASP A 152 -5.25 -24.55 -22.51
N GLN A 153 -4.70 -23.90 -21.50
CA GLN A 153 -3.62 -22.93 -21.65
C GLN A 153 -2.48 -23.17 -20.64
N PRO A 154 -1.24 -22.80 -21.01
CA PRO A 154 -0.03 -23.29 -20.36
C PRO A 154 0.22 -22.58 -19.03
N GLN A 155 0.49 -23.38 -17.99
CA GLN A 155 0.78 -22.90 -16.64
C GLN A 155 2.10 -22.11 -16.59
N THR A 156 1.98 -20.79 -16.50
CA THR A 156 3.06 -19.95 -15.97
C THR A 156 3.14 -20.18 -14.46
N LYS A 157 4.33 -20.56 -13.97
CA LYS A 157 4.64 -20.78 -12.54
C LYS A 157 4.31 -19.55 -11.70
N ARG A 158 3.07 -19.46 -11.22
CA ARG A 158 2.66 -18.56 -10.14
C ARG A 158 3.36 -19.03 -8.87
N THR A 159 4.15 -18.15 -8.27
CA THR A 159 4.68 -18.36 -6.91
C THR A 159 3.50 -18.45 -5.95
N ASN A 160 3.27 -19.66 -5.45
CA ASN A 160 2.24 -19.96 -4.46
C ASN A 160 2.42 -19.05 -3.24
N PHE A 161 1.45 -18.16 -3.02
CA PHE A 161 1.25 -17.54 -1.72
C PHE A 161 0.79 -18.64 -0.77
N GLN A 162 1.74 -19.29 -0.11
CA GLN A 162 1.50 -20.32 0.88
C GLN A 162 0.75 -19.69 2.07
N THR A 163 -0.53 -19.99 2.18
CA THR A 163 -1.34 -19.75 3.38
C THR A 163 -1.02 -20.85 4.39
N PHE A 164 -0.18 -20.56 5.39
CA PHE A 164 0.06 -21.45 6.51
C PHE A 164 -0.79 -21.03 7.71
N PRO A 165 -1.64 -21.92 8.27
CA PRO A 165 -2.27 -21.71 9.56
C PRO A 165 -1.33 -22.23 10.65
N ASP A 166 -0.51 -21.34 11.20
CA ASP A 166 0.20 -21.60 12.45
C ASP A 166 -0.40 -20.62 13.46
N ASP A 167 -1.33 -21.11 14.29
CA ASP A 167 -2.17 -20.35 15.24
C ASP A 167 -1.39 -19.70 16.40
N ARG A 168 -0.07 -19.56 16.28
CA ARG A 168 0.75 -18.87 17.27
C ARG A 168 0.44 -17.38 17.21
N LYS A 169 -0.25 -16.91 18.23
CA LYS A 169 -0.68 -15.51 18.38
C LYS A 169 0.45 -14.52 18.66
N ASP A 170 1.72 -14.92 18.64
CA ASP A 170 2.85 -14.09 19.05
C ASP A 170 3.92 -13.93 17.96
N LYS A 171 3.51 -13.89 16.69
CA LYS A 171 4.45 -13.72 15.58
C LYS A 171 4.78 -12.27 15.26
N THR A 172 6.01 -12.03 14.82
CA THR A 172 6.49 -10.77 14.24
C THR A 172 6.65 -10.90 12.73
N LEU A 173 6.18 -9.93 11.96
CA LEU A 173 6.39 -9.88 10.51
C LEU A 173 7.46 -8.85 10.13
N ILE A 174 8.56 -9.27 9.54
CA ILE A 174 9.50 -8.37 8.83
C ILE A 174 9.10 -8.32 7.36
N ILE A 175 8.66 -7.17 6.88
CA ILE A 175 8.25 -6.98 5.49
C ILE A 175 8.92 -5.76 4.88
N GLY A 176 9.44 -5.90 3.65
CA GLY A 176 10.23 -4.83 3.07
C GLY A 176 10.64 -5.04 1.62
N SER A 177 11.52 -4.18 1.15
CA SER A 177 12.04 -4.16 -0.22
C SER A 177 13.16 -5.17 -0.46
N SER A 178 13.94 -5.03 -1.53
CA SER A 178 15.10 -5.91 -1.80
C SER A 178 16.23 -5.78 -0.78
N ILE A 179 16.21 -4.78 0.11
CA ILE A 179 17.25 -4.59 1.13
C ILE A 179 17.28 -5.74 2.15
N ILE A 180 16.14 -6.37 2.41
CA ILE A 180 16.01 -7.49 3.35
C ILE A 180 16.16 -8.87 2.68
N LYS A 181 16.47 -8.92 1.37
CA LYS A 181 16.55 -10.19 0.61
C LYS A 181 17.62 -11.15 1.11
N GLY A 182 18.65 -10.62 1.77
CA GLY A 182 19.79 -11.38 2.29
C GLY A 182 19.56 -11.93 3.70
N ILE A 183 18.41 -11.66 4.32
CA ILE A 183 18.12 -12.16 5.65
C ILE A 183 17.87 -13.66 5.59
N ASP A 184 18.65 -14.38 6.38
CA ASP A 184 18.55 -15.83 6.54
C ASP A 184 17.54 -16.15 7.67
N ALA A 185 16.36 -16.62 7.28
CA ALA A 185 15.27 -16.94 8.23
C ALA A 185 15.69 -18.00 9.27
N SER A 186 16.66 -18.87 8.95
CA SER A 186 17.14 -19.89 9.90
C SER A 186 17.91 -19.30 11.09
N LYS A 187 18.39 -18.05 10.96
CA LYS A 187 19.16 -17.33 11.99
C LYS A 187 18.31 -16.42 12.86
N ILE A 188 17.00 -16.42 12.66
CA ILE A 188 16.04 -15.54 13.36
C ILE A 188 15.08 -16.41 14.18
N GLY A 189 14.38 -15.78 15.14
CA GLY A 189 13.23 -16.33 15.84
C GLY A 189 12.32 -17.19 14.96
N LYS A 190 11.93 -18.39 15.44
CA LYS A 190 10.90 -19.21 14.77
C LYS A 190 9.56 -18.50 14.64
N ASP A 191 9.33 -17.49 15.49
CA ASP A 191 8.12 -16.67 15.51
C ASP A 191 8.29 -15.38 14.71
N VAL A 192 9.27 -15.32 13.80
CA VAL A 192 9.48 -14.19 12.90
C VAL A 192 9.32 -14.64 11.45
N ASP A 193 8.32 -14.07 10.77
CA ASP A 193 8.12 -14.26 9.34
C ASP A 193 8.79 -13.15 8.54
N ILE A 194 9.35 -13.49 7.38
CA ILE A 194 10.10 -12.55 6.54
C ILE A 194 9.51 -12.52 5.13
N ARG A 195 9.06 -11.35 4.68
CA ARG A 195 8.46 -11.15 3.36
C ARG A 195 9.22 -10.11 2.55
N THR A 196 10.01 -10.57 1.60
CA THR A 196 10.78 -9.72 0.69
C THR A 196 9.98 -9.35 -0.56
N ASN A 197 9.85 -8.06 -0.84
CA ASN A 197 9.16 -7.52 -2.00
C ASN A 197 10.12 -6.70 -2.85
N ARG A 198 10.84 -7.36 -3.78
CA ARG A 198 11.84 -6.71 -4.63
C ARG A 198 11.22 -5.54 -5.41
N GLY A 199 11.95 -4.42 -5.46
CA GLY A 199 11.48 -3.21 -6.15
C GLY A 199 10.30 -2.50 -5.49
N ALA A 200 9.81 -2.96 -4.33
CA ALA A 200 8.67 -2.32 -3.70
C ALA A 200 8.97 -0.88 -3.31
N THR A 201 8.04 0.00 -3.67
CA THR A 201 7.83 1.33 -3.11
C THR A 201 6.83 1.25 -1.96
N VAL A 202 6.61 2.35 -1.24
CA VAL A 202 5.63 2.41 -0.16
C VAL A 202 4.22 2.04 -0.63
N PRO A 203 3.67 2.62 -1.73
CA PRO A 203 2.34 2.26 -2.21
C PRO A 203 2.20 0.78 -2.60
N ILE A 204 3.23 0.21 -3.24
CA ILE A 204 3.24 -1.21 -3.64
C ILE A 204 3.21 -2.10 -2.39
N LEU A 205 3.96 -1.75 -1.35
CA LEU A 205 3.96 -2.53 -0.11
C LEU A 205 2.63 -2.43 0.63
N THR A 206 2.03 -1.23 0.69
CA THR A 206 0.69 -1.02 1.27
C THR A 206 -0.35 -1.93 0.61
N GLU A 207 -0.35 -2.01 -0.71
CA GLU A 207 -1.30 -2.85 -1.44
C GLU A 207 -1.09 -4.35 -1.14
N LYS A 208 0.17 -4.77 -0.97
CA LYS A 208 0.48 -6.14 -0.58
C LYS A 208 0.08 -6.44 0.85
N ILE A 209 0.23 -5.50 1.77
CA ILE A 209 -0.23 -5.61 3.15
C ILE A 209 -1.75 -5.76 3.18
N ARG A 210 -2.49 -4.92 2.43
CA ARG A 210 -3.96 -4.98 2.33
C ARG A 210 -4.49 -6.33 1.88
N LYS A 211 -3.78 -6.98 0.95
CA LYS A 211 -4.10 -8.31 0.42
C LYS A 211 -3.59 -9.47 1.29
N SER A 212 -2.74 -9.17 2.27
CA SER A 212 -2.15 -10.19 3.14
C SER A 212 -2.98 -10.38 4.40
N ASN A 213 -3.11 -11.62 4.86
CA ASN A 213 -3.60 -11.87 6.21
C ASN A 213 -2.48 -11.51 7.21
N ILE A 214 -2.52 -10.29 7.76
CA ILE A 214 -1.60 -9.86 8.82
C ILE A 214 -2.27 -9.77 10.21
N GLN A 215 -3.53 -10.19 10.33
CA GLN A 215 -4.31 -10.06 11.57
C GLN A 215 -3.74 -10.88 12.74
N HIS A 216 -2.96 -11.92 12.45
CA HIS A 216 -2.38 -12.82 13.45
C HIS A 216 -1.00 -12.38 13.96
N TYR A 217 -0.39 -11.34 13.39
CA TYR A 217 0.89 -10.82 13.88
C TYR A 217 0.67 -9.82 15.02
N ILE A 218 1.48 -9.91 16.07
CA ILE A 218 1.50 -8.93 17.18
C ILE A 218 2.40 -7.74 16.87
N SER A 219 3.37 -7.93 15.98
CA SER A 219 4.28 -6.87 15.57
C SER A 219 4.61 -6.95 14.09
N ILE A 220 4.82 -5.78 13.49
CA ILE A 220 5.26 -5.64 12.10
C ILE A 220 6.42 -4.66 12.02
N ILE A 221 7.48 -5.09 11.32
CA ILE A 221 8.66 -4.30 11.01
C ILE A 221 8.65 -3.96 9.53
N LEU A 222 8.52 -2.68 9.21
CA LEU A 222 8.44 -2.16 7.84
C LEU A 222 9.84 -1.68 7.39
N VAL A 223 10.35 -2.27 6.30
CA VAL A 223 11.67 -1.93 5.72
C VAL A 223 11.53 -1.52 4.25
N VAL A 224 11.01 -0.32 4.01
CA VAL A 224 10.65 0.22 2.68
C VAL A 224 10.91 1.73 2.59
N GLY A 225 10.86 2.30 1.39
CA GLY A 225 11.09 3.74 1.15
C GLY A 225 12.35 4.03 0.35
N GLY A 226 13.31 3.09 0.31
CA GLY A 226 14.55 3.29 -0.44
C GLY A 226 14.34 3.51 -1.94
N ASN A 227 13.34 2.86 -2.54
CA ASN A 227 13.01 3.05 -3.96
C ASN A 227 12.24 4.34 -4.20
N ASP A 228 11.34 4.72 -3.29
CA ASP A 228 10.62 6.00 -3.30
C ASP A 228 11.61 7.17 -3.30
N ALA A 229 12.61 7.11 -2.40
CA ALA A 229 13.70 8.07 -2.36
C ALA A 229 14.48 8.08 -3.69
N SER A 230 14.88 6.91 -4.18
CA SER A 230 15.63 6.78 -5.44
C SER A 230 14.88 7.34 -6.65
N SER A 231 13.55 7.25 -6.65
CA SER A 231 12.66 7.82 -7.67
C SER A 231 12.40 9.31 -7.47
N ARG A 232 12.99 9.93 -6.44
CA ARG A 232 12.85 11.35 -6.10
C ARG A 232 11.41 11.78 -5.93
N ILE A 233 10.61 10.93 -5.28
CA ILE A 233 9.24 11.29 -4.90
C ILE A 233 9.30 12.54 -4.01
N GLN A 234 8.38 13.47 -4.23
CA GLN A 234 8.34 14.70 -3.44
C GLN A 234 8.19 14.36 -1.95
N PRO A 235 8.92 15.05 -1.04
CA PRO A 235 8.91 14.71 0.38
C PRO A 235 7.52 14.66 1.01
N GLU A 236 6.61 15.60 0.64
CA GLU A 236 5.24 15.58 1.15
C GLU A 236 4.42 14.40 0.61
N ALA A 237 4.57 14.05 -0.67
CA ALA A 237 3.92 12.86 -1.23
C ALA A 237 4.45 11.56 -0.58
N PHE A 238 5.74 11.52 -0.25
CA PHE A 238 6.32 10.42 0.52
C PHE A 238 5.71 10.34 1.93
N ARG A 239 5.51 11.48 2.59
CA ARG A 239 4.83 11.55 3.88
C ARG A 239 3.41 10.99 3.81
N GLU A 240 2.59 11.51 2.90
CA GLU A 240 1.19 11.09 2.73
C GLU A 240 1.08 9.58 2.47
N THR A 241 1.93 9.05 1.59
CA THR A 241 1.94 7.61 1.27
C THR A 241 2.35 6.74 2.46
N TYR A 242 3.31 7.19 3.27
CA TYR A 242 3.68 6.49 4.50
C TYR A 242 2.58 6.56 5.56
N GLU A 243 1.97 7.73 5.79
CA GLU A 243 0.83 7.87 6.70
C GLU A 243 -0.31 6.94 6.32
N PHE A 244 -0.63 6.86 5.03
CA PHE A 244 -1.64 5.95 4.51
C PHE A 244 -1.27 4.49 4.76
N MET A 245 0.00 4.10 4.58
CA MET A 245 0.47 2.74 4.88
C MET A 245 0.26 2.39 6.37
N ILE A 246 0.65 3.27 7.27
CA ILE A 246 0.52 3.05 8.73
C ILE A 246 -0.95 2.96 9.14
N LYS A 247 -1.80 3.86 8.63
CA LYS A 247 -3.26 3.83 8.85
C LYS A 247 -3.87 2.52 8.33
N THR A 248 -3.41 2.04 7.17
CA THR A 248 -3.86 0.77 6.58
C THR A 248 -3.49 -0.43 7.47
N VAL A 249 -2.26 -0.48 7.97
CA VAL A 249 -1.82 -1.55 8.89
C VAL A 249 -2.72 -1.58 10.13
N ARG A 250 -2.98 -0.41 10.73
CA ARG A 250 -3.85 -0.30 11.92
C ARG A 250 -5.31 -0.63 11.65
N SER A 251 -5.84 -0.30 10.48
CA SER A 251 -7.22 -0.67 10.14
C SER A 251 -7.39 -2.18 9.98
N ILE A 252 -6.33 -2.90 9.60
CA ILE A 252 -6.35 -4.36 9.47
C ILE A 252 -6.19 -5.02 10.84
N ASN A 253 -5.26 -4.51 11.66
CA ASN A 253 -5.03 -4.98 13.02
C ASN A 253 -4.73 -3.79 13.96
N PRO A 254 -5.72 -3.32 14.74
CA PRO A 254 -5.55 -2.16 15.62
C PRO A 254 -4.54 -2.36 16.76
N SER A 255 -4.26 -3.60 17.17
CA SER A 255 -3.36 -3.92 18.28
C SER A 255 -1.92 -4.22 17.85
N ILE A 256 -1.62 -4.17 16.54
CA ILE A 256 -0.29 -4.49 16.03
C ILE A 256 0.74 -3.43 16.45
N ASP A 257 1.86 -3.87 17.03
CA ASP A 257 2.99 -3.01 17.33
C ASP A 257 3.80 -2.75 16.06
N ILE A 258 3.87 -1.48 15.65
CA ILE A 258 4.51 -1.09 14.39
C ILE A 258 5.90 -0.53 14.67
N ALA A 259 6.90 -1.09 13.99
CA ALA A 259 8.23 -0.54 13.91
C ALA A 259 8.60 -0.24 12.45
N VAL A 260 9.19 0.92 12.20
CA VAL A 260 9.63 1.33 10.86
C VAL A 260 11.14 1.51 10.88
N SER A 261 11.81 0.83 9.96
CA SER A 261 13.23 1.06 9.72
C SER A 261 13.43 2.36 8.97
N GLU A 262 14.37 3.18 9.45
CA GLU A 262 14.96 4.22 8.60
C GLU A 262 15.45 3.60 7.29
N ILE A 263 15.40 4.41 6.23
CA ILE A 263 15.98 4.07 4.95
C ILE A 263 17.49 4.11 5.13
N CYS A 264 18.16 2.96 4.91
CA CYS A 264 19.61 2.91 4.88
C CYS A 264 20.13 3.86 3.80
N ARG A 265 21.24 4.55 4.09
CA ARG A 265 21.90 5.45 3.14
C ARG A 265 22.16 4.72 1.82
N ARG A 266 22.01 5.40 0.68
CA ARG A 266 22.26 4.84 -0.65
C ARG A 266 23.25 5.73 -1.41
N ARG A 267 24.03 5.14 -2.31
CA ARG A 267 24.96 5.92 -3.15
C ARG A 267 24.23 6.87 -4.08
N ASN A 268 23.05 6.48 -4.56
CA ASN A 268 22.34 7.18 -5.64
C ASN A 268 21.29 8.18 -5.16
N VAL A 269 21.07 8.31 -3.84
CA VAL A 269 20.08 9.25 -3.28
C VAL A 269 20.42 9.63 -1.85
N ASN A 270 20.21 10.91 -1.51
CA ASN A 270 20.20 11.39 -0.13
C ASN A 270 18.90 10.94 0.57
N THR A 271 19.02 10.08 1.58
CA THR A 271 17.90 9.52 2.33
C THR A 271 17.52 10.33 3.57
N ASP A 272 18.31 11.34 3.94
CA ASP A 272 18.18 12.04 5.24
C ASP A 272 16.87 12.81 5.33
N VAL A 273 16.47 13.46 4.24
CA VAL A 273 15.20 14.20 4.15
C VAL A 273 14.01 13.26 4.41
N TYR A 274 14.04 12.06 3.84
CA TYR A 274 12.99 11.05 4.02
C TYR A 274 13.01 10.46 5.44
N ASN A 275 14.20 10.22 6.01
CA ASN A 275 14.32 9.75 7.39
C ASN A 275 13.80 10.80 8.39
N THR A 276 14.08 12.09 8.18
CA THR A 276 13.51 13.19 8.98
C THR A 276 11.98 13.17 8.93
N ILE A 277 11.40 12.92 7.76
CA ILE A 277 9.95 12.74 7.62
C ILE A 277 9.46 11.53 8.42
N LEU A 278 10.15 10.38 8.35
CA LEU A 278 9.75 9.19 9.12
C LEU A 278 9.73 9.45 10.63
N HIS A 279 10.72 10.17 11.18
CA HIS A 279 10.74 10.58 12.60
C HIS A 279 9.58 11.50 12.98
N ARG A 280 9.21 12.41 12.08
CA ARG A 280 8.05 13.28 12.31
C ARG A 280 6.76 12.47 12.35
N ILE A 281 6.53 11.63 11.32
CA ILE A 281 5.34 10.77 11.26
C ILE A 281 5.31 9.78 12.42
N SER A 282 6.46 9.28 12.89
CA SER A 282 6.48 8.34 14.03
C SER A 282 5.97 8.95 15.32
N THR A 283 6.21 10.25 15.51
CA THR A 283 5.68 11.00 16.64
C THR A 283 4.19 11.26 16.47
N GLU A 284 3.77 11.71 15.28
CA GLU A 284 2.37 12.03 14.95
C GLU A 284 1.47 10.78 15.01
N LEU A 285 1.96 9.63 14.54
CA LEU A 285 1.22 8.38 14.47
C LEU A 285 1.61 7.39 15.55
N ASN A 286 2.52 7.68 16.49
CA ASN A 286 2.95 6.78 17.56
C ASN A 286 3.38 5.38 17.08
N PHE A 287 4.49 5.28 16.37
CA PHE A 287 5.15 4.01 16.04
C PHE A 287 6.65 4.08 16.35
N LYS A 288 7.31 2.92 16.45
CA LYS A 288 8.74 2.86 16.79
C LYS A 288 9.62 3.10 15.55
N ILE A 289 10.68 3.88 15.71
CA ILE A 289 11.71 4.02 14.68
C ILE A 289 12.91 3.13 14.99
N ILE A 290 13.35 2.38 13.98
CA ILE A 290 14.59 1.62 13.99
C ILE A 290 15.65 2.43 13.24
N LYS A 291 16.55 3.06 14.01
CA LYS A 291 17.63 3.88 13.45
C LYS A 291 18.62 3.03 12.68
N GLN A 292 18.94 3.45 11.46
CA GLN A 292 19.94 2.83 10.61
C GLN A 292 21.08 3.77 10.27
N THR A 293 20.79 5.07 10.10
CA THR A 293 21.70 6.04 9.49
C THR A 293 23.10 6.02 10.09
N ASP A 294 23.22 6.07 11.42
CA ASP A 294 24.50 6.14 12.14
C ASP A 294 25.38 4.89 11.96
N ALA A 295 24.78 3.74 11.68
CA ALA A 295 25.51 2.48 11.54
C ALA A 295 26.04 2.27 10.12
N PHE A 296 25.45 2.90 9.11
CA PHE A 296 25.78 2.65 7.70
C PHE A 296 26.61 3.76 7.05
N VAL A 297 26.94 4.79 7.82
CA VAL A 297 27.70 5.97 7.38
C VAL A 297 28.92 6.15 8.28
N SER A 298 30.08 6.43 7.68
CA SER A 298 31.32 6.75 8.39
C SER A 298 31.27 8.17 8.96
N ARG A 299 32.24 8.53 9.83
CA ARG A 299 32.35 9.91 10.36
C ARG A 299 32.45 10.98 9.26
N GLY A 300 32.99 10.64 8.08
CA GLY A 300 33.10 11.55 6.94
C GLY A 300 31.82 11.70 6.12
N GLY A 301 30.74 11.00 6.46
CA GLY A 301 29.50 11.00 5.67
C GLY A 301 29.47 9.98 4.52
N ASP A 302 30.57 9.26 4.29
CA ASP A 302 30.65 8.21 3.27
C ASP A 302 29.99 6.91 3.72
N LEU A 303 29.46 6.14 2.77
CA LEU A 303 28.94 4.79 3.02
C LEU A 303 30.04 3.89 3.59
N VAL A 304 29.71 3.12 4.61
CA VAL A 304 30.61 2.07 5.13
C VAL A 304 30.69 0.93 4.10
N SER A 305 31.77 0.90 3.33
CA SER A 305 31.90 0.02 2.15
C SER A 305 31.75 -1.47 2.46
N THR A 306 32.10 -1.93 3.67
CA THR A 306 31.95 -3.33 4.09
C THR A 306 30.48 -3.76 4.22
N TYR A 307 29.55 -2.82 4.43
CA TYR A 307 28.13 -3.10 4.60
C TYR A 307 27.34 -3.11 3.28
N TYR A 308 27.91 -2.58 2.20
CA TYR A 308 27.24 -2.48 0.90
C TYR A 308 27.95 -3.29 -0.18
N HIS A 309 27.17 -3.84 -1.10
CA HIS A 309 27.71 -4.33 -2.36
C HIS A 309 28.27 -3.17 -3.19
N ARG A 310 28.97 -3.51 -4.29
CA ARG A 310 29.54 -2.52 -5.21
C ARG A 310 28.52 -1.52 -5.77
N ASP A 311 27.24 -1.86 -5.77
CA ASP A 311 26.15 -0.97 -6.20
C ASP A 311 25.84 0.17 -5.20
N GLY A 312 26.31 0.08 -3.95
CA GLY A 312 26.02 1.06 -2.91
C GLY A 312 24.53 1.15 -2.55
N ILE A 313 23.76 0.08 -2.83
CA ILE A 313 22.31 -0.01 -2.61
C ILE A 313 21.98 -1.24 -1.78
N HIS A 314 22.48 -2.41 -2.19
CA HIS A 314 22.18 -3.66 -1.51
C HIS A 314 23.22 -3.94 -0.42
N LEU A 315 22.77 -4.58 0.66
CA LEU A 315 23.63 -4.94 1.78
C LEU A 315 24.43 -6.21 1.49
N THR A 316 25.69 -6.23 1.93
CA THR A 316 26.45 -7.47 2.08
C THR A 316 25.89 -8.29 3.25
N ASN A 317 26.40 -9.50 3.46
CA ASN A 317 26.09 -10.28 4.66
C ASN A 317 26.40 -9.50 5.96
N GLN A 318 27.52 -8.77 6.00
CA GLN A 318 27.86 -7.93 7.16
C GLN A 318 26.86 -6.79 7.35
N GLY A 319 26.47 -6.12 6.27
CA GLY A 319 25.43 -5.08 6.32
C GLY A 319 24.07 -5.63 6.77
N THR A 320 23.67 -6.81 6.30
CA THR A 320 22.45 -7.49 6.75
C THR A 320 22.50 -7.84 8.23
N ILE A 321 23.62 -8.34 8.74
CA ILE A 321 23.80 -8.60 10.18
C ILE A 321 23.67 -7.30 10.97
N GLN A 322 24.28 -6.21 10.50
CA GLN A 322 24.18 -4.91 11.17
C GLN A 322 22.74 -4.36 11.16
N LEU A 323 22.01 -4.51 10.06
CA LEU A 323 20.59 -4.19 9.96
C LEU A 323 19.77 -4.95 11.01
N LEU A 324 19.97 -6.27 11.11
CA LEU A 324 19.29 -7.12 12.08
C LEU A 324 19.64 -6.77 13.53
N ARG A 325 20.89 -6.40 13.82
CA ARG A 325 21.30 -5.92 15.14
C ARG A 325 20.54 -4.65 15.53
N ASN A 326 20.40 -3.70 14.60
CA ASN A 326 19.64 -2.48 14.84
C ASN A 326 18.16 -2.77 15.06
N ILE A 327 17.57 -3.66 14.27
CA ILE A 327 16.19 -4.13 14.46
C ILE A 327 16.02 -4.75 15.86
N ASN A 328 16.94 -5.64 16.26
CA ASN A 328 16.86 -6.36 17.53
C ASN A 328 16.95 -5.45 18.77
N ARG A 329 17.56 -4.26 18.64
CA ARG A 329 17.58 -3.26 19.72
C ARG A 329 16.21 -2.65 20.01
N VAL A 330 15.30 -2.67 19.04
CA VAL A 330 13.97 -2.05 19.14
C VAL A 330 12.86 -3.10 19.25
N VAL A 331 12.98 -4.19 18.49
CA VAL A 331 12.04 -5.31 18.47
C VAL A 331 12.83 -6.59 18.61
N ASN A 332 12.59 -7.37 19.67
CA ASN A 332 13.33 -8.61 19.91
C ASN A 332 12.98 -9.68 18.86
N ILE A 333 13.90 -9.96 17.94
CA ILE A 333 13.69 -10.89 16.82
C ILE A 333 14.51 -12.18 16.94
N PHE A 334 15.43 -12.28 17.90
CA PHE A 334 16.24 -13.49 18.08
C PHE A 334 15.61 -14.46 19.08
N ILE A 335 15.83 -15.75 18.83
CA ILE A 335 15.46 -16.82 19.77
C ILE A 335 16.20 -16.54 21.07
N ARG A 336 15.47 -16.36 22.17
CA ARG A 336 16.01 -16.65 23.50
C ARG A 336 16.35 -18.13 23.46
N THR A 337 17.59 -18.47 23.15
CA THR A 337 18.09 -19.78 23.53
C THR A 337 17.88 -19.77 25.03
N ASN A 338 16.99 -20.64 25.53
CA ASN A 338 16.97 -21.00 26.93
C ASN A 338 18.32 -21.67 27.16
N SER A 339 19.38 -20.88 27.25
CA SER A 339 20.69 -21.31 27.70
C SER A 339 20.40 -21.83 29.09
N SER A 340 20.37 -23.15 29.16
CA SER A 340 20.06 -23.93 30.33
C SER A 340 20.64 -23.25 31.56
N GLN A 341 19.77 -22.77 32.45
CA GLN A 341 20.03 -22.88 33.88
C GLN A 341 20.10 -24.38 34.19
N SER A 342 21.13 -25.06 33.68
CA SER A 342 21.57 -26.31 34.26
C SER A 342 22.40 -25.91 35.47
N ASN A 343 21.76 -26.03 36.63
CA ASN A 343 22.34 -26.02 37.95
C ASN A 343 23.81 -26.45 37.92
N ASN A 344 24.70 -25.51 38.22
CA ASN A 344 26.07 -25.80 38.63
C ASN A 344 26.19 -25.38 40.10
N GLU A 345 25.39 -26.01 40.95
CA GLU A 345 25.78 -26.28 42.33
C GLU A 345 26.54 -27.61 42.29
N ASN A 346 27.79 -27.60 42.76
CA ASN A 346 28.75 -28.71 42.83
C ASN A 346 29.69 -28.87 41.62
N ASN A 347 30.75 -28.07 41.57
CA ASN A 347 32.11 -28.61 41.68
C ASN A 347 33.15 -27.50 41.73
N GLU A 348 33.79 -27.39 42.89
CA GLU A 348 35.14 -26.84 43.01
C GLU A 348 36.14 -27.75 42.29
N GLN A 349 37.22 -27.11 41.82
CA GLN A 349 38.50 -27.66 41.40
C GLN A 349 38.70 -28.13 39.95
N HIS A 350 39.77 -27.53 39.40
CA HIS A 350 40.56 -27.86 38.21
C HIS A 350 40.10 -27.38 36.83
N GLY A 351 40.77 -26.30 36.39
CA GLY A 351 41.77 -26.42 35.32
C GLY A 351 41.25 -26.35 33.89
N GLU A 352 41.44 -25.18 33.27
CA GLU A 352 41.69 -24.96 31.84
C GLU A 352 41.07 -25.93 30.82
N ARG A 353 39.93 -25.51 30.24
CA ARG A 353 39.60 -25.48 28.80
C ARG A 353 38.08 -25.41 28.63
N GLN A 354 37.54 -24.21 28.52
CA GLN A 354 36.20 -23.96 27.99
C GLN A 354 36.36 -23.71 26.48
N SER A 355 35.98 -24.63 25.60
CA SER A 355 34.60 -24.98 25.19
C SER A 355 33.91 -23.81 24.50
N ILE A 356 33.92 -23.88 23.16
CA ILE A 356 33.36 -22.91 22.22
C ILE A 356 31.83 -23.06 22.22
N VAL A 357 31.16 -22.22 22.99
CA VAL A 357 29.74 -21.88 22.82
C VAL A 357 29.61 -20.36 22.92
N ASN A 358 29.94 -19.64 21.84
CA ASN A 358 29.73 -18.20 21.72
C ASN A 358 29.86 -17.76 20.25
N THR A 359 28.87 -18.05 19.41
CA THR A 359 28.95 -17.70 17.98
C THR A 359 28.36 -16.33 17.63
N PHE A 360 27.69 -15.60 18.53
CA PHE A 360 27.14 -14.28 18.16
C PHE A 360 27.23 -13.14 19.20
N ASN A 361 27.57 -13.41 20.46
CA ASN A 361 27.77 -12.37 21.47
C ASN A 361 29.22 -11.90 21.64
N GLY A 362 30.18 -12.50 20.92
CA GLY A 362 31.62 -12.33 21.16
C GLY A 362 32.40 -11.47 20.14
N ILE A 363 31.75 -10.64 19.33
CA ILE A 363 32.49 -9.69 18.47
C ILE A 363 32.52 -8.33 19.18
N CYS A 364 33.35 -8.24 20.23
CA CYS A 364 33.91 -6.96 20.66
C CYS A 364 35.00 -6.58 19.64
N PHE A 365 34.67 -5.73 18.68
CA PHE A 365 35.70 -5.02 17.93
C PHE A 365 36.28 -3.95 18.86
N ASN A 366 37.51 -4.20 19.30
CA ASN A 366 38.34 -3.21 19.94
C ASN A 366 38.71 -2.16 18.88
N CYS A 367 37.96 -1.06 18.83
CA CYS A 367 38.29 0.09 18.00
C CYS A 367 39.48 0.80 18.64
N GLY A 368 40.70 0.38 18.30
CA GLY A 368 41.91 1.10 18.66
C GLY A 368 41.86 2.52 18.14
N PHE A 369 41.72 3.49 19.04
CA PHE A 369 42.09 4.88 18.80
C PHE A 369 43.62 4.89 18.61
N HIS A 370 44.07 5.18 17.40
CA HIS A 370 45.41 5.70 17.17
C HIS A 370 45.28 7.18 16.90
N ASP A 371 45.59 7.97 17.94
CA ASP A 371 45.93 9.37 17.82
C ASP A 371 47.28 9.45 17.11
N HIS A 372 47.26 9.85 15.84
CA HIS A 372 48.45 10.41 15.21
C HIS A 372 48.35 11.93 15.27
N HIS A 373 49.04 12.49 16.26
CA HIS A 373 49.60 13.83 16.14
C HIS A 373 50.72 13.80 15.11
N ASN A 374 50.58 14.60 14.06
CA ASN A 374 51.64 15.39 13.44
C ASN A 374 51.00 16.57 12.70
#